data_AF-A0A2S9FN12-F1
#
_entry.id   AF-A0A2S9FN12-F1
#
_cell.length_a   1.000
_cell.length_b   1.000
_cell.length_c   1.000
_cell.angle_alpha   90.00
_cell.angle_beta   90.00
_cell.angle_gamma   90.00
#
_symmetry.space_group_name_H-M   'P 1'
#
loop_
_entity.id
_entity.type
_entity.pdbx_description
1 polymer ?
#
loop_
_entity_poly.entity_id
_entity_poly.type
_entity_poly.pdbx_seq_one_letter_code
_entity_poly.pdbx_strand_id
1 'polypeptide(L)'
;GRETADLLLETKAGGICLECAALGHLVFLPSGDAALTRRTVKASRTTAVVLQMNTRRMRHERQGILTEQRAIESAAGQCLDDDDRTPRRAKVDEALRSDIADNIRTQFPGCPPTRADAIAYLAAVRRRARRTR
;
A
#
# COMPACT_ATOMS: atom_id res chain seq x y z
N GLY A 1 -11.23 -5.93 9.39
CA GLY A 1 -9.88 -5.68 8.86
C GLY A 1 -9.32 -7.00 8.42
N ARG A 2 -8.65 -7.07 7.27
CA ARG A 2 -7.68 -8.14 6.98
C ARG A 2 -6.32 -7.48 7.08
N GLU A 3 -5.76 -7.52 8.28
CA GLU A 3 -4.33 -7.26 8.49
C GLU A 3 -3.54 -8.41 7.87
N THR A 4 -2.25 -8.22 7.68
CA THR A 4 -1.27 -9.19 7.15
C THR A 4 -1.33 -10.57 7.83
N ALA A 5 -2.01 -10.68 8.97
CA ALA A 5 -2.24 -11.90 9.75
C ALA A 5 -2.86 -13.07 8.97
N ASP A 6 -3.56 -12.83 7.86
CA ASP A 6 -4.16 -13.90 7.04
C ASP A 6 -3.31 -14.29 5.80
N LEU A 7 -2.09 -13.76 5.67
CA LEU A 7 -1.23 -14.03 4.52
C LEU A 7 -0.26 -15.18 4.81
N LEU A 8 -0.22 -16.14 3.90
CA LEU A 8 0.67 -17.29 3.93
C LEU A 8 1.53 -17.29 2.68
N LEU A 9 2.79 -17.69 2.82
CA LEU A 9 3.67 -17.99 1.69
C LEU A 9 3.49 -19.47 1.33
N GLU A 10 2.99 -19.74 0.13
CA GLU A 10 2.91 -21.10 -0.39
C GLU A 10 4.30 -21.61 -0.79
N THR A 11 4.68 -22.76 -0.24
CA THR A 11 5.89 -23.49 -0.58
C THR A 11 5.54 -24.92 -1.01
N LYS A 12 6.52 -25.67 -1.54
CA LYS A 12 6.32 -27.08 -1.89
C LYS A 12 5.93 -27.96 -0.69
N ALA A 13 6.30 -27.55 0.53
CA ALA A 13 6.01 -28.29 1.77
C ALA A 13 4.71 -27.84 2.45
N GLY A 14 3.97 -26.90 1.85
CA GLY A 14 2.78 -26.29 2.44
C GLY A 14 2.94 -24.77 2.65
N GLY A 15 1.98 -24.18 3.35
CA GLY A 15 1.97 -22.75 3.68
C GLY A 15 2.75 -22.44 4.95
N ILE A 16 3.64 -21.44 4.91
CA ILE A 16 4.30 -20.89 6.10
C ILE A 16 3.87 -19.44 6.33
N CYS A 17 3.83 -18.99 7.60
CA CYS A 17 3.51 -17.61 7.91
C CYS A 17 4.65 -16.66 7.48
N LEU A 18 4.33 -15.36 7.40
CA LEU A 18 5.29 -14.35 6.97
C LEU A 18 6.48 -14.23 7.93
N GLU A 19 6.27 -14.35 9.25
CA GLU A 19 7.36 -14.36 10.24
C GLU A 19 8.32 -15.53 9.99
N CYS A 20 7.81 -16.75 9.82
CA CYS A 20 8.63 -17.92 9.52
C CYS A 20 9.38 -17.79 8.18
N ALA A 21 8.82 -17.05 7.23
CA ALA A 21 9.45 -16.75 5.94
C ALA A 21 10.43 -15.56 6.00
N ALA A 22 10.65 -14.95 7.16
CA ALA A 22 11.41 -13.69 7.32
C ALA A 22 10.84 -12.49 6.53
N LEU A 23 9.55 -12.52 6.19
CA LEU A 23 8.81 -11.48 5.46
C LEU A 23 7.85 -10.67 6.35
N GLY A 24 7.77 -10.96 7.66
CA GLY A 24 6.84 -10.31 8.59
C GLY A 24 7.01 -8.79 8.74
N HIS A 25 8.17 -8.26 8.36
CA HIS A 25 8.46 -6.81 8.36
C HIS A 25 7.89 -6.08 7.13
N LEU A 26 7.36 -6.80 6.14
CA LEU A 26 6.79 -6.21 4.93
C LEU A 26 5.33 -5.79 5.16
N VAL A 27 4.99 -4.64 4.59
CA VAL A 27 3.65 -4.06 4.66
C VAL A 27 2.92 -4.29 3.34
N PHE A 28 1.63 -4.59 3.45
CA PHE A 28 0.78 -4.84 2.29
C PHE A 28 0.29 -3.54 1.62
N LEU A 29 0.74 -3.32 0.39
CA LEU A 29 0.25 -2.30 -0.53
C LEU A 29 -0.80 -2.90 -1.49
N PRO A 30 -2.08 -2.51 -1.40
CA PRO A 30 -3.13 -3.01 -2.29
C PRO A 30 -2.92 -2.53 -3.73
N SER A 31 -3.45 -3.27 -4.69
CA SER A 31 -3.59 -2.79 -6.06
C SER A 31 -4.52 -1.56 -6.11
N GLY A 32 -4.22 -0.60 -6.97
CA GLY A 32 -5.11 0.54 -7.24
C GLY A 32 -4.40 1.67 -7.96
N ASP A 33 -3.30 2.16 -7.39
CA ASP A 33 -2.47 3.18 -8.02
C ASP A 33 -1.24 2.54 -8.68
N ALA A 34 -1.23 2.54 -10.01
CA ALA A 34 -0.15 1.97 -10.80
C ALA A 34 1.17 2.77 -10.67
N ALA A 35 1.11 4.09 -10.52
CA ALA A 35 2.31 4.93 -10.36
C ALA A 35 2.95 4.68 -8.99
N LEU A 36 2.14 4.68 -7.92
CA LEU A 36 2.60 4.36 -6.57
C LEU A 36 3.22 2.97 -6.52
N THR A 37 2.54 1.97 -7.08
CA THR A 37 3.03 0.58 -7.09
C THR A 37 4.36 0.47 -7.84
N ARG A 38 4.48 1.07 -9.04
CA ARG A 38 5.72 1.01 -9.84
C ARG A 38 6.89 1.68 -9.12
N ARG A 39 6.67 2.85 -8.50
CA ARG A 39 7.71 3.56 -7.75
C ARG A 39 8.12 2.82 -6.49
N THR A 40 7.15 2.24 -5.78
CA THR A 40 7.42 1.43 -4.58
C THR A 40 8.31 0.23 -4.93
N VAL A 41 7.98 -0.50 -6.00
CA VAL A 41 8.81 -1.62 -6.47
C VAL A 41 10.23 -1.16 -6.83
N LYS A 42 10.37 0.01 -7.46
CA LYS A 42 11.68 0.58 -7.81
C LYS A 42 12.51 1.00 -6.59
N ALA A 43 11.86 1.46 -5.53
CA ALA A 43 12.50 1.94 -4.31
C ALA A 43 12.81 0.82 -3.29
N SER A 44 12.19 -0.35 -3.44
CA SER A 44 12.27 -1.43 -2.46
C SER A 44 13.35 -2.45 -2.77
N ARG A 45 13.95 -3.04 -1.72
CA ARG A 45 14.89 -4.16 -1.85
C ARG A 45 14.17 -5.50 -1.92
N THR A 46 13.03 -5.64 -1.23
CA THR A 46 12.25 -6.88 -1.17
C THR A 46 10.80 -6.61 -1.50
N THR A 47 10.27 -7.36 -2.46
CA THR A 47 8.86 -7.30 -2.85
C THR A 47 8.32 -8.70 -3.11
N ALA A 48 7.11 -8.98 -2.64
CA ALA A 48 6.37 -10.19 -2.97
C ALA A 48 4.98 -9.85 -3.51
N VAL A 49 4.49 -10.61 -4.48
CA VAL A 49 3.13 -10.42 -5.03
C VAL A 49 2.13 -11.19 -4.18
N VAL A 50 1.03 -10.53 -3.82
CA VAL A 50 -0.07 -11.18 -3.11
C VAL A 50 -1.16 -11.57 -4.09
N LEU A 51 -1.48 -12.86 -4.12
CA LEU A 51 -2.56 -13.43 -4.91
C LEU A 51 -3.67 -13.93 -3.98
N GLN A 52 -4.90 -13.92 -4.47
CA GLN A 52 -6.03 -14.54 -3.81
C GLN A 52 -6.74 -15.45 -4.83
N MET A 53 -7.01 -16.70 -4.46
CA MET A 53 -7.83 -17.59 -5.28
C MET A 53 -9.27 -17.05 -5.33
N ASN A 54 -9.75 -16.72 -6.52
CA ASN A 54 -11.15 -16.44 -6.77
C ASN A 54 -11.85 -17.76 -7.11
N THR A 55 -12.48 -18.38 -6.12
CA THR A 55 -13.14 -19.68 -6.27
C THR A 55 -14.30 -19.67 -7.26
N ARG A 56 -15.02 -18.55 -7.39
CA ARG A 56 -16.12 -18.41 -8.37
C ARG A 56 -15.62 -18.43 -9.81
N ARG A 57 -14.42 -17.90 -10.04
CA ARG A 57 -13.82 -17.78 -11.37
C ARG A 57 -12.64 -18.74 -11.60
N MET A 58 -12.39 -19.64 -10.64
CA MET A 58 -11.32 -20.64 -10.64
C MET A 58 -9.96 -20.10 -11.11
N ARG A 59 -9.57 -18.92 -10.63
CA ARG A 59 -8.27 -18.32 -10.96
C ARG A 59 -7.69 -17.50 -9.81
N HIS A 60 -6.37 -17.36 -9.81
CA HIS A 60 -5.68 -16.44 -8.91
C HIS A 60 -5.83 -14.99 -9.39
N GLU A 61 -6.25 -14.11 -8.48
CA GLU A 61 -6.37 -12.68 -8.71
C GLU A 61 -5.35 -11.92 -7.88
N ARG A 62 -4.58 -11.04 -8.54
CA ARG A 62 -3.59 -10.21 -7.87
C ARG A 62 -4.28 -9.17 -6.99
N GLN A 63 -3.96 -9.20 -5.69
CA GLN A 63 -4.52 -8.28 -4.69
C GLN A 63 -3.61 -7.09 -4.41
N GLY A 64 -2.31 -7.25 -4.62
CA GLY A 64 -1.33 -6.21 -4.30
C GLY A 64 0.08 -6.77 -4.18
N ILE A 65 0.91 -6.07 -3.40
CA ILE A 65 2.28 -6.47 -3.09
C ILE A 65 2.57 -6.32 -1.59
N LEU A 66 3.47 -7.14 -1.07
CA LEU A 66 4.16 -6.94 0.20
C LEU A 66 5.51 -6.28 -0.07
N THR A 67 5.84 -5.22 0.66
CA THR A 67 7.07 -4.45 0.47
C THR A 67 7.42 -3.62 1.70
N GLU A 68 8.58 -2.99 1.73
CA GLU A 68 9.04 -2.21 2.88
C GLU A 68 8.22 -0.92 3.05
N GLN A 69 7.85 -0.60 4.29
CA GLN A 69 7.13 0.63 4.64
C GLN A 69 7.83 1.89 4.11
N ARG A 70 9.16 1.96 4.23
CA ARG A 70 9.98 3.10 3.78
C ARG A 70 9.90 3.30 2.26
N ALA A 71 9.82 2.21 1.50
CA ALA A 71 9.68 2.27 0.04
C ALA A 71 8.32 2.84 -0.36
N ILE A 72 7.25 2.48 0.37
CA ILE A 72 5.91 3.04 0.16
C ILE A 72 5.89 4.54 0.49
N GLU A 73 6.44 4.93 1.64
CA GLU A 73 6.49 6.33 2.08
C GLU A 73 7.28 7.20 1.08
N SER A 74 8.44 6.73 0.61
CA SER A 74 9.23 7.45 -0.40
C SER A 74 8.50 7.54 -1.75
N ALA A 75 7.87 6.46 -2.20
CA ALA A 75 7.10 6.46 -3.44
C ALA A 75 5.87 7.37 -3.36
N ALA A 76 5.19 7.42 -2.22
CA ALA A 76 4.08 8.33 -1.97
C ALA A 76 4.55 9.79 -2.03
N GLY A 77 5.66 10.14 -1.37
CA GLY A 77 6.27 11.47 -1.48
C GLY A 77 6.51 11.91 -2.93
N GLN A 78 7.13 11.04 -3.73
CA GLN A 78 7.36 11.34 -5.16
C GLN A 78 6.06 11.48 -5.98
N CYS A 79 5.02 10.72 -5.62
CA CYS A 79 3.70 10.85 -6.25
C CYS A 79 3.03 12.19 -5.90
N LEU A 80 3.23 12.69 -4.67
CA LEU A 80 2.74 14.00 -4.24
C LEU A 80 3.46 15.12 -5.01
N ASP A 81 4.78 15.05 -5.15
CA ASP A 81 5.59 16.05 -5.85
C ASP A 81 5.24 16.15 -7.35
N ASP A 82 4.85 15.05 -7.98
CA ASP A 82 4.50 15.01 -9.40
C ASP A 82 3.03 15.38 -9.70
N ASP A 83 2.16 15.42 -8.69
CA ASP A 83 0.72 15.70 -8.86
C ASP A 83 0.42 17.17 -9.25
N ASP A 84 1.44 18.03 -9.16
CA ASP A 84 1.45 19.40 -9.69
C ASP A 84 1.59 19.47 -11.22
N ARG A 85 1.99 18.38 -11.89
CA ARG A 85 2.39 18.40 -13.31
C ARG A 85 1.39 17.82 -14.31
N THR A 86 0.35 17.09 -13.88
CA THR A 86 -0.59 16.47 -14.83
C THR A 86 -2.07 16.54 -14.41
N PRO A 87 -2.97 17.19 -15.20
CA PRO A 87 -4.33 17.50 -14.76
C PRO A 87 -5.36 16.36 -14.92
N ARG A 88 -4.97 15.10 -15.17
CA ARG A 88 -5.93 14.06 -15.63
C ARG A 88 -5.66 12.63 -15.19
N ARG A 89 -5.31 12.38 -13.92
CA ARG A 89 -5.43 11.03 -13.36
C ARG A 89 -6.13 11.12 -12.04
N ALA A 90 -7.12 10.25 -11.83
CA ALA A 90 -8.08 10.29 -10.73
C ALA A 90 -7.41 10.53 -9.38
N LYS A 91 -7.25 11.80 -9.02
CA LYS A 91 -6.57 12.25 -7.82
C LYS A 91 -7.19 11.50 -6.66
N VAL A 92 -6.34 10.93 -5.81
CA VAL A 92 -6.74 10.58 -4.45
C VAL A 92 -7.55 11.76 -3.91
N ASP A 93 -8.68 11.51 -3.26
CA ASP A 93 -9.53 12.60 -2.78
C ASP A 93 -8.69 13.52 -1.87
N GLU A 94 -8.43 14.73 -2.38
CA GLU A 94 -7.51 15.68 -1.79
C GLU A 94 -7.99 16.15 -0.42
N ALA A 95 -9.31 16.36 -0.29
CA ALA A 95 -9.94 16.70 0.98
C ALA A 95 -9.78 15.55 1.98
N LEU A 96 -10.08 14.32 1.56
CA LEU A 96 -9.87 13.13 2.40
C LEU A 96 -8.39 12.97 2.82
N ARG A 97 -7.45 13.24 1.90
CA ARG A 97 -6.01 13.17 2.19
C ARG A 97 -5.63 14.20 3.24
N SER A 98 -6.02 15.47 3.06
CA SER A 98 -5.72 16.54 4.01
C SER A 98 -6.29 16.22 5.40
N ASP A 99 -7.55 15.80 5.47
CA ASP A 99 -8.21 15.45 6.73
C ASP A 99 -7.45 14.35 7.50
N ILE A 100 -6.97 13.33 6.78
CA ILE A 100 -6.18 12.24 7.39
C ILE A 100 -4.83 12.77 7.88
N ALA A 101 -4.15 13.60 7.08
CA ALA A 101 -2.85 14.14 7.44
C ALA A 101 -2.93 15.06 8.67
N ASP A 102 -3.95 15.92 8.74
CA ASP A 102 -4.22 16.80 9.89
C ASP A 102 -4.51 16.00 11.16
N ASN A 103 -5.29 14.92 11.03
CA ASN A 103 -5.58 14.04 12.15
C ASN A 103 -4.30 13.32 12.64
N ILE A 104 -3.44 12.86 11.73
CA ILE A 104 -2.14 12.27 12.10
C ILE A 104 -1.28 13.29 12.85
N ARG A 105 -1.17 14.52 12.34
CA ARG A 105 -0.38 15.59 13.00
C ARG A 105 -0.93 15.93 14.38
N THR A 106 -2.25 15.93 14.54
CA THR A 106 -2.92 16.20 15.82
C THR A 106 -2.66 15.09 16.83
N GLN A 107 -2.79 13.83 16.42
CA GLN A 107 -2.57 12.67 17.30
C GLN A 107 -1.09 12.39 17.58
N PHE A 108 -0.21 12.74 16.64
CA PHE A 108 1.22 12.48 16.69
C PHE A 108 2.02 13.76 16.41
N PRO A 109 2.15 14.66 17.40
CA PRO A 109 2.79 15.96 17.21
C PRO A 109 4.29 15.90 16.86
N GLY A 110 4.95 14.76 17.11
CA GLY A 110 6.34 14.52 16.70
C GLY A 110 6.49 13.95 15.28
N CYS A 111 5.40 13.73 14.54
CA CYS A 111 5.46 13.17 13.19
C CYS A 111 5.85 14.27 12.17
N PRO A 112 6.89 14.04 11.34
CA PRO A 112 7.22 14.97 10.26
C PRO A 112 6.04 15.15 9.28
N PRO A 113 5.78 16.36 8.78
CA PRO A 113 4.64 16.63 7.91
C PRO A 113 4.68 15.79 6.63
N THR A 114 5.85 15.66 6.01
CA THR A 114 6.06 14.81 4.82
C THR A 114 5.69 13.35 5.05
N ARG A 115 5.94 12.82 6.25
CA ARG A 115 5.56 11.46 6.62
C ARG A 115 4.05 11.34 6.84
N ALA A 116 3.45 12.32 7.50
CA ALA A 116 1.99 12.37 7.68
C ALA A 116 1.28 12.39 6.32
N ASP A 117 1.74 13.21 5.38
CA ASP A 117 1.16 13.33 4.04
C ASP A 117 1.34 12.04 3.22
N ALA A 118 2.51 11.40 3.30
CA ALA A 118 2.76 10.10 2.65
C ALA A 118 1.83 8.99 3.17
N ILE A 119 1.63 8.93 4.49
CA ILE A 119 0.69 7.97 5.12
C ILE A 119 -0.75 8.29 4.72
N ALA A 120 -1.12 9.57 4.72
CA ALA A 120 -2.47 10.01 4.33
C ALA A 120 -2.79 9.65 2.88
N TYR A 121 -1.84 9.87 1.97
CA TYR A 121 -1.95 9.47 0.56
C TYR A 121 -2.20 7.97 0.43
N LEU A 122 -1.39 7.15 1.10
CA LEU A 122 -1.56 5.70 1.11
C LEU A 122 -2.95 5.27 1.65
N ALA A 123 -3.38 5.88 2.75
CA ALA A 123 -4.67 5.57 3.37
C ALA A 123 -5.84 5.90 2.44
N ALA A 124 -5.77 7.03 1.72
CA ALA A 124 -6.81 7.46 0.80
C ALA A 124 -6.83 6.61 -0.49
N VAL A 125 -5.67 6.17 -1.01
CA VAL A 125 -5.59 5.14 -2.06
C VAL A 125 -6.28 3.84 -1.61
N ARG A 126 -6.00 3.39 -0.38
CA ARG A 126 -6.56 2.16 0.18
C ARG A 126 -8.08 2.20 0.38
N ARG A 127 -8.67 3.36 0.70
CA ARG A 127 -10.13 3.51 0.85
C ARG A 127 -10.88 3.34 -0.47
N ARG A 128 -10.31 3.71 -1.63
CA ARG A 128 -10.94 3.48 -2.94
C ARG A 128 -11.07 1.99 -3.27
N ALA A 129 -10.05 1.19 -2.95
CA ALA A 129 -10.06 -0.26 -3.18
C ALA A 129 -11.13 -1.02 -2.35
N ARG A 130 -11.59 -0.46 -1.22
CA ARG A 130 -12.70 -1.04 -0.42
C ARG A 130 -14.08 -0.83 -1.04
N ARG A 131 -14.26 0.20 -1.87
CA ARG A 131 -15.56 0.54 -2.46
C ARG A 131 -15.91 -0.32 -3.67
N THR A 132 -14.94 -1.07 -4.21
CA THR A 132 -15.08 -1.86 -5.44
C THR A 132 -15.10 -3.38 -5.20
N ARG A 133 -15.44 -3.84 -3.99
CA ARG A 133 -15.61 -5.27 -3.67
C ARG A 133 -17.07 -5.61 -3.42
#